data_AF-A0A1M6M323-F1
#
_entry.id   AF-A0A1M6M323-F1
#
_cell.length_a   1.000
_cell.length_b   1.000
_cell.length_c   1.000
_cell.angle_alpha   90.00
_cell.angle_beta   90.00
_cell.angle_gamma   90.00
#
_symmetry.space_group_name_H-M   'P 1'
#
loop_
_entity.id
_entity.type
_entity.pdbx_description
1 polymer ?
#
loop_
_entity_poly.entity_id
_entity_poly.type
_entity_poly.pdbx_seq_one_letter_code
_entity_poly.pdbx_strand_id
1 'polypeptide(L)'
;MGNNSDIFQEFEKHLMEDEKPSQYFEEIAEKGIFNKEYPLTLLGDLINTPQSPKHHPEGSVWKHTMLVIDNAAQKKHLSENPKVFMWAALLHDLGKAPTTKIRKERITSYNHDKIGAKLAVDFLKEFTDDEEFINKVSVLVRWHMQILFVVKNLPFAEIDNMASQTSVDEIALLSTCDRFGRGGMTEEKFKEEEKNIQHFIKKCKQHLEQKKNNKIN
;
A
#
# COMPACT_ATOMS: atom_id res chain seq x y z
N MET A 1 -28.71 -6.19 1.80
CA MET A 1 -27.30 -6.66 1.83
C MET A 1 -26.98 -7.01 0.39
N GLY A 2 -26.11 -6.22 -0.24
CA GLY A 2 -25.67 -6.52 -1.61
C GLY A 2 -24.90 -7.83 -1.61
N ASN A 3 -24.90 -8.55 -2.73
CA ASN A 3 -24.06 -9.74 -2.87
C ASN A 3 -22.59 -9.30 -2.70
N ASN A 4 -21.72 -10.09 -2.03
CA ASN A 4 -20.29 -9.75 -1.89
C ASN A 4 -19.65 -9.43 -3.25
N SER A 5 -20.08 -10.17 -4.30
CA SER A 5 -19.68 -9.91 -5.68
C SER A 5 -20.05 -8.51 -6.18
N ASP A 6 -21.18 -7.94 -5.75
CA ASP A 6 -21.62 -6.60 -6.16
C ASP A 6 -20.73 -5.52 -5.53
N ILE A 7 -20.40 -5.68 -4.24
CA ILE A 7 -19.52 -4.74 -3.51
C ILE A 7 -18.11 -4.74 -4.13
N PHE A 8 -17.59 -5.92 -4.47
CA PHE A 8 -16.29 -6.05 -5.11
C PHE A 8 -16.23 -5.33 -6.46
N GLN A 9 -17.24 -5.53 -7.30
CA GLN A 9 -17.34 -4.88 -8.61
C GLN A 9 -17.48 -3.37 -8.48
N GLU A 10 -18.27 -2.89 -7.52
CA GLU A 10 -18.45 -1.46 -7.26
C GLU A 10 -17.13 -0.82 -6.79
N PHE A 11 -16.40 -1.47 -5.86
CA PHE A 11 -15.09 -0.97 -5.40
C PHE A 11 -14.09 -0.93 -6.54
N GLU A 12 -14.01 -1.99 -7.33
CA GLU A 12 -13.14 -2.05 -8.48
C GLU A 12 -13.45 -0.95 -9.49
N LYS A 13 -14.73 -0.74 -9.81
CA LYS A 13 -15.16 0.33 -10.69
C LYS A 13 -14.67 1.68 -10.21
N HIS A 14 -14.91 2.05 -8.95
CA HIS A 14 -14.49 3.33 -8.41
C HIS A 14 -12.96 3.46 -8.35
N LEU A 15 -12.22 2.40 -8.00
CA LEU A 15 -10.76 2.40 -8.07
C LEU A 15 -10.23 2.58 -9.51
N MET A 16 -10.91 2.02 -10.51
CA MET A 16 -10.44 1.97 -11.89
C MET A 16 -10.90 3.16 -12.74
N GLU A 17 -12.07 3.72 -12.48
CA GLU A 17 -12.70 4.73 -13.33
C GLU A 17 -12.63 6.13 -12.73
N ASP A 18 -12.63 6.29 -11.41
CA ASP A 18 -12.63 7.62 -10.80
C ASP A 18 -11.24 8.26 -10.81
N GLU A 19 -11.22 9.58 -10.99
CA GLU A 19 -10.02 10.40 -10.76
C GLU A 19 -9.71 10.57 -9.27
N LYS A 20 -10.75 10.51 -8.42
CA LYS A 20 -10.67 10.59 -6.95
C LYS A 20 -11.52 9.49 -6.30
N PRO A 21 -11.05 8.23 -6.32
CA PRO A 21 -11.76 7.13 -5.68
C PRO A 21 -12.10 7.41 -4.20
N SER A 22 -11.27 8.21 -3.51
CA SER A 22 -11.50 8.59 -2.11
C SER A 22 -12.91 9.10 -1.82
N GLN A 23 -13.53 9.83 -2.75
CA GLN A 23 -14.87 10.40 -2.56
C GLN A 23 -15.92 9.31 -2.35
N TYR A 24 -15.88 8.25 -3.15
CA TYR A 24 -16.76 7.10 -3.00
C TYR A 24 -16.51 6.39 -1.66
N PHE A 25 -15.24 6.11 -1.35
CA PHE A 25 -14.86 5.39 -0.13
C PHE A 25 -15.22 6.18 1.15
N GLU A 26 -15.05 7.51 1.14
CA GLU A 26 -15.47 8.39 2.24
C GLU A 26 -16.99 8.39 2.40
N GLU A 27 -17.76 8.50 1.31
CA GLU A 27 -19.23 8.47 1.36
C GLU A 27 -19.77 7.18 2.00
N ILE A 28 -19.23 6.02 1.62
CA ILE A 28 -19.66 4.75 2.20
C ILE A 28 -19.14 4.54 3.64
N ALA A 29 -17.99 5.13 3.99
CA ALA A 29 -17.50 5.17 5.36
C ALA A 29 -18.42 5.98 6.28
N GLU A 30 -18.88 7.15 5.83
CA GLU A 30 -19.83 8.01 6.58
C GLU A 30 -21.18 7.32 6.80
N LYS A 31 -21.62 6.50 5.84
CA LYS A 31 -22.81 5.63 5.97
C LYS A 31 -22.59 4.43 6.90
N GLY A 32 -21.40 4.28 7.45
CA GLY A 32 -21.03 3.21 8.38
C GLY A 32 -20.96 1.83 7.74
N ILE A 33 -20.80 1.73 6.42
CA ILE A 33 -20.76 0.44 5.70
C ILE A 33 -19.59 -0.41 6.20
N PHE A 34 -18.42 0.19 6.39
CA PHE A 34 -17.24 -0.51 6.88
C PHE A 34 -17.33 -1.03 8.31
N ASN A 35 -18.37 -0.68 9.08
CA ASN A 35 -18.50 -1.11 10.48
C ASN A 35 -19.47 -2.28 10.67
N LYS A 36 -20.07 -2.79 9.59
CA LYS A 36 -21.21 -3.72 9.68
C LYS A 36 -20.81 -5.18 9.64
N GLU A 37 -19.98 -5.58 8.67
CA GLU A 37 -19.73 -6.98 8.37
C GLU A 37 -18.31 -7.24 7.88
N TYR A 38 -17.80 -8.43 8.19
CA TYR A 38 -16.54 -8.93 7.63
C TYR A 38 -16.74 -9.22 6.13
N PRO A 39 -15.77 -8.92 5.25
CA PRO A 39 -14.42 -8.40 5.52
C PRO A 39 -14.32 -6.86 5.57
N LEU A 40 -15.41 -6.13 5.35
CA LEU A 40 -15.41 -4.66 5.29
C LEU A 40 -14.94 -4.01 6.60
N THR A 41 -15.11 -4.69 7.73
CA THR A 41 -14.55 -4.28 9.03
C THR A 41 -13.03 -4.11 9.02
N LEU A 42 -12.30 -4.83 8.16
CA LEU A 42 -10.84 -4.64 8.02
C LEU A 42 -10.48 -3.23 7.54
N LEU A 43 -11.29 -2.65 6.65
CA LEU A 43 -11.16 -1.25 6.23
C LEU A 43 -11.67 -0.30 7.31
N GLY A 44 -12.76 -0.66 8.00
CA GLY A 44 -13.34 0.12 9.09
C GLY A 44 -12.36 0.35 10.25
N ASP A 45 -11.56 -0.66 10.59
CA ASP A 45 -10.53 -0.56 11.63
C ASP A 45 -9.47 0.52 11.32
N LEU A 46 -9.22 0.82 10.04
CA LEU A 46 -8.27 1.86 9.64
C LEU A 46 -8.75 3.27 9.98
N ILE A 47 -10.07 3.50 10.07
CA ILE A 47 -10.67 4.80 10.36
C ILE A 47 -10.17 5.33 11.71
N ASN A 48 -10.11 4.43 12.69
CA ASN A 48 -9.74 4.74 14.07
C ASN A 48 -8.27 4.44 14.39
N THR A 49 -7.51 3.85 13.46
CA THR A 49 -6.09 3.53 13.70
C THR A 49 -5.25 4.80 13.59
N PRO A 50 -4.64 5.29 14.68
CA PRO A 50 -3.89 6.54 14.66
C PRO A 50 -2.51 6.33 14.05
N GLN A 51 -1.97 7.37 13.44
CA GLN A 51 -0.59 7.40 12.94
C GLN A 51 0.23 8.49 13.61
N SER A 52 1.55 8.42 13.46
CA SER A 52 2.47 9.42 14.01
C SER A 52 2.22 10.79 13.36
N PRO A 53 1.82 11.84 14.11
CA PRO A 53 1.55 13.17 13.55
C PRO A 53 2.76 13.80 12.85
N LYS A 54 3.98 13.36 13.19
CA LYS A 54 5.22 13.80 12.53
C LYS A 54 5.33 13.30 11.10
N HIS A 55 4.89 12.06 10.83
CA HIS A 55 5.04 11.40 9.54
C HIS A 55 3.74 11.39 8.73
N HIS A 56 2.62 11.41 9.43
CA HIS A 56 1.25 11.30 8.92
C HIS A 56 0.40 12.41 9.56
N PRO A 57 0.64 13.69 9.21
CA PRO A 57 -0.13 14.81 9.76
C PRO A 57 -1.62 14.76 9.38
N GLU A 58 -2.00 13.97 8.37
CA GLU A 58 -3.38 13.66 8.03
C GLU A 58 -4.14 12.88 9.12
N GLY A 59 -3.41 12.20 10.03
CA GLY A 59 -3.97 11.63 11.25
C GLY A 59 -4.10 10.10 11.22
N SER A 60 -5.20 9.56 10.68
CA SER A 60 -5.48 8.12 10.73
C SER A 60 -4.93 7.37 9.52
N VAL A 61 -4.86 6.04 9.63
CA VAL A 61 -4.48 5.17 8.50
C VAL A 61 -5.48 5.32 7.36
N TRP A 62 -6.77 5.40 7.66
CA TRP A 62 -7.80 5.62 6.65
C TRP A 62 -7.58 6.88 5.81
N LYS A 63 -7.36 8.03 6.46
CA LYS A 63 -7.14 9.30 5.75
C LYS A 63 -5.91 9.24 4.85
N HIS A 64 -4.86 8.58 5.32
CA HIS A 64 -3.67 8.30 4.52
C HIS A 64 -4.01 7.43 3.31
N THR A 65 -4.68 6.28 3.50
CA THR A 65 -5.10 5.40 2.42
C THR A 65 -5.93 6.14 1.36
N MET A 66 -6.83 7.04 1.75
CA MET A 66 -7.61 7.86 0.80
C MET A 66 -6.72 8.76 -0.07
N LEU A 67 -5.71 9.41 0.52
CA LEU A 67 -4.73 10.20 -0.23
C LEU A 67 -3.89 9.32 -1.16
N VAL A 68 -3.55 8.09 -0.75
CA VAL A 68 -2.77 7.15 -1.57
C VAL A 68 -3.57 6.67 -2.78
N ILE A 69 -4.84 6.28 -2.62
CA ILE A 69 -5.64 5.79 -3.77
C ILE A 69 -5.93 6.89 -4.79
N ASP A 70 -6.10 8.15 -4.37
CA ASP A 70 -6.22 9.28 -5.30
C ASP A 70 -4.93 9.51 -6.09
N ASN A 71 -3.78 9.43 -5.43
CA ASN A 71 -2.47 9.52 -6.09
C ASN A 71 -2.23 8.35 -7.04
N ALA A 72 -2.63 7.14 -6.64
CA ALA A 72 -2.53 5.93 -7.43
C ALA A 72 -3.42 6.01 -8.67
N ALA A 73 -4.64 6.53 -8.55
CA ALA A 73 -5.59 6.68 -9.66
C ALA A 73 -4.99 7.50 -10.82
N GLN A 74 -4.21 8.53 -10.52
CA GLN A 74 -3.52 9.37 -11.52
C GLN A 74 -2.32 8.68 -12.19
N LYS A 75 -1.73 7.67 -11.54
CA LYS A 75 -0.48 7.02 -11.97
C LYS A 75 -0.66 5.56 -12.38
N LYS A 76 -1.86 4.98 -12.24
CA LYS A 76 -2.15 3.57 -12.50
C LYS A 76 -1.78 3.12 -13.92
N HIS A 77 -1.81 4.03 -14.90
CA HIS A 77 -1.39 3.76 -16.28
C HIS A 77 0.11 3.43 -16.43
N LEU A 78 0.94 3.72 -15.42
CA LEU A 78 2.35 3.36 -15.38
C LEU A 78 2.58 1.94 -14.83
N SER A 79 1.55 1.34 -14.22
CA SER A 79 1.66 0.00 -13.66
C SER A 79 1.55 -1.06 -14.76
N GLU A 80 2.28 -2.16 -14.56
CA GLU A 80 2.16 -3.38 -15.37
C GLU A 80 0.76 -4.01 -15.27
N ASN A 81 0.07 -3.80 -14.14
CA ASN A 81 -1.31 -4.23 -13.93
C ASN A 81 -2.07 -3.20 -13.07
N PRO A 82 -2.75 -2.23 -13.71
CA PRO A 82 -3.46 -1.15 -13.02
C PRO A 82 -4.47 -1.62 -11.97
N LYS A 83 -5.18 -2.74 -12.22
CA LYS A 83 -6.16 -3.31 -11.28
C LYS A 83 -5.48 -3.83 -10.02
N VAL A 84 -4.45 -4.66 -10.15
CA VAL A 84 -3.64 -5.14 -9.01
C VAL A 84 -3.06 -3.98 -8.22
N PHE A 85 -2.52 -2.98 -8.92
CA PHE A 85 -1.90 -1.81 -8.32
C PHE A 85 -2.88 -0.98 -7.48
N MET A 86 -4.07 -0.68 -8.02
CA MET A 86 -5.09 0.09 -7.30
C MET A 86 -5.61 -0.65 -6.06
N TRP A 87 -5.83 -1.96 -6.17
CA TRP A 87 -6.21 -2.77 -5.01
C TRP A 87 -5.10 -2.84 -3.96
N ALA A 88 -3.84 -2.98 -4.37
CA ALA A 88 -2.71 -2.91 -3.45
C ALA A 88 -2.63 -1.56 -2.75
N ALA A 89 -2.90 -0.44 -3.44
CA ALA A 89 -2.93 0.88 -2.85
C ALA A 89 -4.01 1.02 -1.75
N LEU A 90 -5.22 0.49 -1.98
CA LEU A 90 -6.27 0.47 -0.97
C LEU A 90 -5.89 -0.37 0.26
N LEU A 91 -5.22 -1.51 0.05
CA LEU A 91 -4.97 -2.51 1.10
C LEU A 91 -3.58 -2.43 1.74
N HIS A 92 -2.67 -1.58 1.25
CA HIS A 92 -1.24 -1.60 1.61
C HIS A 92 -0.98 -1.55 3.12
N ASP A 93 -1.83 -0.82 3.84
CA ASP A 93 -1.68 -0.53 5.27
C ASP A 93 -2.67 -1.29 6.16
N LEU A 94 -3.41 -2.29 5.66
CA LEU A 94 -4.35 -3.09 6.46
C LEU A 94 -3.71 -3.62 7.76
N GLY A 95 -2.45 -4.03 7.67
CA GLY A 95 -1.72 -4.56 8.82
C GLY A 95 -1.46 -3.55 9.93
N LYS A 96 -1.65 -2.24 9.72
CA LYS A 96 -1.46 -1.23 10.77
C LYS A 96 -2.50 -1.36 11.86
N ALA A 97 -3.77 -1.66 11.55
CA ALA A 97 -4.82 -1.81 12.56
C ALA A 97 -4.45 -2.80 13.69
N PRO A 98 -4.10 -4.07 13.40
CA PRO A 98 -3.76 -5.03 14.46
C PRO A 98 -2.35 -4.85 15.05
N THR A 99 -1.46 -4.09 14.41
CA THR A 99 -0.05 -3.98 14.84
C THR A 99 0.30 -2.66 15.51
N THR A 100 -0.58 -1.66 15.46
CA THR A 100 -0.34 -0.34 16.01
C THR A 100 -0.36 -0.36 17.53
N LYS A 101 0.70 0.19 18.13
CA LYS A 101 0.87 0.32 19.57
C LYS A 101 1.32 1.73 19.90
N ILE A 102 0.74 2.29 20.96
CA ILE A 102 1.13 3.58 21.54
C ILE A 102 1.98 3.30 22.78
N ARG A 103 3.23 3.76 22.77
CA ARG A 103 4.18 3.58 23.87
C ARG A 103 4.90 4.88 24.15
N LYS A 104 4.69 5.46 25.34
CA LYS A 104 5.32 6.73 25.75
C LYS A 104 5.20 7.78 24.63
N GLU A 105 3.97 8.01 24.18
CA GLU A 105 3.60 8.96 23.10
C GLU A 105 4.08 8.60 21.68
N ARG A 106 4.88 7.53 21.52
CA ARG A 106 5.29 7.05 20.20
C ARG A 106 4.30 6.03 19.66
N ILE A 107 3.82 6.28 18.44
CA ILE A 107 2.96 5.36 17.68
C ILE A 107 3.84 4.52 16.75
N THR A 108 3.71 3.20 16.82
CA THR A 108 4.49 2.25 16.00
C THR A 108 3.63 1.09 15.52
N SER A 109 3.84 0.66 14.28
CA SER A 109 3.13 -0.47 13.65
C SER A 109 4.16 -1.46 13.09
N TYR A 110 4.73 -2.30 13.96
CA TYR A 110 5.80 -3.23 13.58
C TYR A 110 5.25 -4.42 12.78
N ASN A 111 5.95 -4.82 11.72
CA ASN A 111 5.59 -5.93 10.82
C ASN A 111 4.21 -5.78 10.13
N HIS A 112 3.69 -4.55 10.01
CA HIS A 112 2.40 -4.30 9.36
C HIS A 112 2.40 -4.70 7.89
N ASP A 113 3.54 -4.65 7.20
CA ASP A 113 3.73 -5.14 5.84
C ASP A 113 3.45 -6.66 5.73
N LYS A 114 3.97 -7.45 6.68
CA LYS A 114 3.78 -8.91 6.71
C LYS A 114 2.36 -9.31 7.11
N ILE A 115 1.78 -8.63 8.10
CA ILE A 115 0.41 -8.88 8.55
C ILE A 115 -0.59 -8.38 7.50
N GLY A 116 -0.36 -7.21 6.92
CA GLY A 116 -1.17 -6.61 5.87
C GLY A 116 -1.27 -7.49 4.64
N ALA A 117 -0.17 -8.14 4.23
CA ALA A 117 -0.20 -9.09 3.11
C ALA A 117 -1.17 -10.25 3.36
N LYS A 118 -1.19 -10.80 4.57
CA LYS A 118 -2.14 -11.87 4.95
C LYS A 118 -3.57 -11.36 4.96
N LEU A 119 -3.80 -10.21 5.57
CA LEU A 119 -5.12 -9.58 5.61
C LEU A 119 -5.65 -9.20 4.21
N ALA A 120 -4.77 -8.82 3.28
CA ALA A 120 -5.16 -8.56 1.90
C ALA A 120 -5.65 -9.84 1.20
N VAL A 121 -5.01 -10.99 1.46
CA VAL A 121 -5.49 -12.30 0.99
C VAL A 121 -6.84 -12.62 1.61
N ASP A 122 -6.96 -12.50 2.93
CA ASP A 122 -8.19 -12.80 3.67
C ASP A 122 -9.34 -11.90 3.22
N PHE A 123 -9.08 -10.61 2.98
CA PHE A 123 -10.06 -9.65 2.47
C PHE A 123 -10.56 -10.01 1.08
N LEU A 124 -9.65 -10.28 0.13
CA LEU A 124 -10.03 -10.52 -1.27
C LEU A 124 -10.68 -11.88 -1.49
N LYS A 125 -10.33 -12.91 -0.71
CA LYS A 125 -10.95 -14.25 -0.81
C LYS A 125 -12.43 -14.29 -0.47
N GLU A 126 -12.94 -13.30 0.27
CA GLU A 126 -14.37 -13.17 0.52
C GLU A 126 -15.15 -12.62 -0.69
N PHE A 127 -14.43 -12.12 -1.70
CA PHE A 127 -14.99 -11.43 -2.85
C PHE A 127 -14.73 -12.13 -4.20
N THR A 128 -13.61 -12.84 -4.34
CA THR A 128 -13.20 -13.46 -5.60
C THR A 128 -12.34 -14.71 -5.36
N ASP A 129 -12.38 -15.64 -6.32
CA ASP A 129 -11.55 -16.85 -6.37
C ASP A 129 -10.35 -16.70 -7.32
N ASP A 130 -10.09 -15.50 -7.85
CA ASP A 130 -8.93 -15.22 -8.72
C ASP A 130 -7.62 -15.23 -7.89
N GLU A 131 -7.04 -16.42 -7.72
CA GLU A 131 -5.83 -16.64 -6.92
C GLU A 131 -4.62 -15.85 -7.43
N GLU A 132 -4.50 -15.66 -8.74
CA GLU A 132 -3.38 -14.91 -9.33
C GLU A 132 -3.47 -13.44 -8.96
N PHE A 133 -4.65 -12.84 -9.12
CA PHE A 133 -4.93 -11.47 -8.71
C PHE A 133 -4.68 -11.27 -7.21
N ILE A 134 -5.25 -12.15 -6.37
CA ILE A 134 -5.08 -12.09 -4.90
C ILE A 134 -3.59 -12.16 -4.53
N ASN A 135 -2.86 -13.10 -5.12
CA ASN A 135 -1.44 -13.25 -4.86
C ASN A 135 -0.67 -11.99 -5.27
N LYS A 136 -0.90 -11.46 -6.48
CA LYS A 136 -0.22 -10.25 -6.96
C LYS A 136 -0.50 -9.03 -6.07
N VAL A 137 -1.74 -8.82 -5.63
CA VAL A 137 -2.08 -7.75 -4.68
C VAL A 137 -1.33 -7.95 -3.37
N SER A 138 -1.39 -9.15 -2.80
CA SER A 138 -0.75 -9.45 -1.51
C SER A 138 0.77 -9.27 -1.55
N VAL A 139 1.42 -9.54 -2.70
CA VAL A 139 2.86 -9.34 -2.91
C VAL A 139 3.22 -7.85 -2.89
N LEU A 140 2.45 -7.00 -3.57
CA LEU A 140 2.68 -5.55 -3.51
C LEU A 140 2.49 -5.02 -2.09
N VAL A 141 1.43 -5.46 -1.39
CA VAL A 141 1.21 -5.14 0.03
C VAL A 141 2.36 -5.65 0.90
N ARG A 142 2.87 -6.85 0.67
CA ARG A 142 3.99 -7.43 1.45
C ARG A 142 5.26 -6.60 1.37
N TRP A 143 5.52 -6.00 0.22
CA TRP A 143 6.82 -5.37 -0.08
C TRP A 143 6.78 -3.83 -0.10
N HIS A 144 5.62 -3.19 0.15
CA HIS A 144 5.49 -1.74 0.09
C HIS A 144 6.48 -0.96 0.98
N MET A 145 6.92 -1.56 2.10
CA MET A 145 7.91 -0.95 3.01
C MET A 145 9.38 -1.04 2.54
N GLN A 146 9.68 -1.83 1.52
CA GLN A 146 11.08 -2.14 1.14
C GLN A 146 11.87 -0.90 0.73
N ILE A 147 11.24 0.11 0.15
CA ILE A 147 11.89 1.39 -0.12
C ILE A 147 12.51 2.00 1.14
N LEU A 148 11.77 2.00 2.25
CA LEU A 148 12.26 2.58 3.51
C LEU A 148 13.47 1.81 4.00
N PHE A 149 13.41 0.48 3.93
CA PHE A 149 14.47 -0.39 4.42
C PHE A 149 15.74 -0.28 3.57
N VAL A 150 15.61 -0.29 2.25
CA VAL A 150 16.73 -0.21 1.31
C VAL A 150 17.38 1.18 1.32
N VAL A 151 16.59 2.26 1.29
CA VAL A 151 17.12 3.64 1.28
C VAL A 151 17.90 3.91 2.57
N LYS A 152 17.35 3.51 3.72
CA LYS A 152 17.96 3.72 5.05
C LYS A 152 18.97 2.65 5.47
N ASN A 153 19.30 1.68 4.61
CA ASN A 153 20.19 0.55 4.93
C ASN A 153 19.78 -0.20 6.21
N LEU A 154 18.48 -0.41 6.41
CA LEU A 154 17.96 -1.14 7.56
C LEU A 154 18.14 -2.65 7.33
N PRO A 155 18.32 -3.45 8.40
CA PRO A 155 18.54 -4.90 8.29
C PRO A 155 17.33 -5.69 7.78
N PHE A 156 16.20 -5.00 7.55
CA PHE A 156 14.95 -5.57 7.03
C PHE A 156 14.83 -5.48 5.50
N ALA A 157 15.86 -4.96 4.82
CA ALA A 157 15.89 -4.90 3.37
C ALA A 157 16.04 -6.31 2.78
N GLU A 158 15.10 -6.71 1.92
CA GLU A 158 15.00 -8.04 1.33
C GLU A 158 14.92 -7.95 -0.21
N ILE A 159 15.90 -7.27 -0.84
CA ILE A 159 15.88 -6.95 -2.29
C ILE A 159 15.67 -8.20 -3.15
N ASP A 160 16.36 -9.30 -2.82
CA ASP A 160 16.31 -10.53 -3.60
C ASP A 160 14.96 -11.24 -3.53
N ASN A 161 14.33 -11.29 -2.34
CA ASN A 161 13.04 -11.94 -2.14
C ASN A 161 11.91 -11.11 -2.75
N MET A 162 12.01 -9.78 -2.65
CA MET A 162 11.06 -8.88 -3.30
C MET A 162 11.15 -9.01 -4.83
N ALA A 163 12.35 -8.90 -5.40
CA ALA A 163 12.57 -8.91 -6.85
C ALA A 163 12.30 -10.28 -7.50
N SER A 164 12.18 -11.36 -6.72
CA SER A 164 11.75 -12.67 -7.24
C SER A 164 10.23 -12.82 -7.34
N GLN A 165 9.46 -11.94 -6.71
CA GLN A 165 7.99 -12.00 -6.64
C GLN A 165 7.30 -10.88 -7.41
N THR A 166 7.94 -9.72 -7.54
CA THR A 166 7.40 -8.55 -8.25
C THR A 166 8.52 -7.68 -8.80
N SER A 167 8.20 -6.80 -9.75
CA SER A 167 9.18 -5.87 -10.30
C SER A 167 9.52 -4.77 -9.28
N VAL A 168 10.77 -4.31 -9.32
CA VAL A 168 11.22 -3.18 -8.49
C VAL A 168 10.44 -1.91 -8.84
N ASP A 169 10.05 -1.77 -10.11
CA ASP A 169 9.35 -0.60 -10.61
C ASP A 169 7.89 -0.53 -10.08
N GLU A 170 7.19 -1.65 -9.94
CA GLU A 170 5.87 -1.70 -9.28
C GLU A 170 5.94 -1.27 -7.81
N ILE A 171 6.93 -1.75 -7.05
CA ILE A 171 7.13 -1.35 -5.65
C ILE A 171 7.51 0.14 -5.55
N ALA A 172 8.34 0.63 -6.48
CA ALA A 172 8.68 2.04 -6.55
C ALA A 172 7.45 2.90 -6.88
N LEU A 173 6.58 2.46 -7.78
CA LEU A 173 5.35 3.15 -8.15
C LEU A 173 4.38 3.24 -6.97
N LEU A 174 4.15 2.13 -6.26
CA LEU A 174 3.29 2.10 -5.08
C LEU A 174 3.86 2.99 -3.97
N SER A 175 5.18 2.90 -3.76
CA SER A 175 5.90 3.74 -2.80
C SER A 175 5.83 5.23 -3.14
N THR A 176 5.82 5.57 -4.42
CA THR A 176 5.65 6.96 -4.89
C THR A 176 4.30 7.49 -4.44
N CYS A 177 3.23 6.71 -4.64
CA CYS A 177 1.88 7.10 -4.25
C CYS A 177 1.71 7.16 -2.72
N ASP A 178 2.28 6.20 -1.98
CA ASP A 178 2.30 6.21 -0.50
C ASP A 178 3.01 7.47 0.05
N ARG A 179 4.19 7.79 -0.48
CA ARG A 179 4.99 8.91 0.02
C ARG A 179 4.41 10.25 -0.36
N PHE A 180 3.84 10.37 -1.57
CA PHE A 180 3.22 11.60 -2.05
C PHE A 180 1.81 11.80 -1.47
N GLY A 181 1.14 10.73 -1.06
CA GLY A 181 -0.15 10.74 -0.37
C GLY A 181 -0.08 11.13 1.11
N ARG A 182 0.82 12.04 1.51
CA ARG A 182 0.95 12.52 2.89
C ARG A 182 0.56 13.99 3.00
N GLY A 183 -0.07 14.37 4.10
CA GLY A 183 -0.37 15.77 4.39
C GLY A 183 0.91 16.61 4.55
N GLY A 184 0.82 17.91 4.27
CA GLY A 184 1.94 18.84 4.47
C GLY A 184 3.16 18.58 3.58
N MET A 185 2.91 18.11 2.35
CA MET A 185 3.92 17.92 1.32
C MET A 185 4.39 19.28 0.78
N THR A 186 5.62 19.67 1.10
CA THR A 186 6.27 20.86 0.55
C THR A 186 7.07 20.48 -0.70
N GLU A 187 7.45 21.46 -1.52
CA GLU A 187 8.31 21.22 -2.69
C GLU A 187 9.65 20.56 -2.30
N GLU A 188 10.21 20.94 -1.15
CA GLU A 188 11.43 20.34 -0.61
C GLU A 188 11.24 18.86 -0.26
N LYS A 189 10.18 18.52 0.49
CA LYS A 189 9.86 17.12 0.84
C LYS A 189 9.57 16.30 -0.42
N PHE A 190 8.88 16.88 -1.39
CA PHE A 190 8.63 16.23 -2.66
C PHE A 190 9.94 15.84 -3.36
N LYS A 191 10.88 16.78 -3.48
CA LYS A 191 12.21 16.53 -4.07
C LYS A 191 13.02 15.51 -3.26
N GLU A 192 12.89 15.50 -1.93
CA GLU A 192 13.54 14.50 -1.08
C GLU A 192 12.97 13.10 -1.35
N GLU A 193 11.64 12.96 -1.38
CA GLU A 193 11.00 11.66 -1.62
C GLU A 193 11.24 11.16 -3.06
N GLU A 194 11.28 12.04 -4.05
CA GLU A 194 11.68 11.70 -5.41
C GLU A 194 13.12 11.16 -5.45
N LYS A 195 14.07 11.82 -4.77
CA LYS A 195 15.44 11.30 -4.63
C LYS A 195 15.49 9.94 -3.95
N ASN A 196 14.66 9.73 -2.91
CA ASN A 196 14.58 8.43 -2.22
C ASN A 196 14.09 7.32 -3.16
N ILE A 197 13.09 7.60 -4.00
CA ILE A 197 12.55 6.67 -5.00
C ILE A 197 13.64 6.31 -6.04
N GLN A 198 14.32 7.32 -6.59
CA GLN A 198 15.41 7.08 -7.56
C GLN A 198 16.56 6.29 -6.94
N HIS A 199 16.92 6.61 -5.70
CA HIS A 199 17.97 5.89 -4.97
C HIS A 199 17.59 4.44 -4.69
N PHE A 200 16.33 4.17 -4.35
CA PHE A 200 15.81 2.81 -4.17
C PHE A 200 15.95 1.98 -5.45
N ILE A 201 15.46 2.50 -6.58
CA ILE A 201 15.53 1.83 -7.88
C ILE A 201 16.99 1.54 -8.24
N LYS A 202 17.87 2.55 -8.12
CA LYS A 202 19.30 2.42 -8.41
C LYS A 202 19.96 1.34 -7.56
N LYS A 203 19.75 1.35 -6.25
CA LYS A 203 20.31 0.34 -5.34
C LYS A 203 19.84 -1.07 -5.68
N CYS A 204 18.55 -1.24 -5.95
CA CYS A 204 18.01 -2.55 -6.30
C CYS A 204 18.60 -3.06 -7.63
N LYS A 205 18.66 -2.21 -8.67
CA LYS A 205 19.25 -2.59 -9.97
C LYS A 205 20.72 -2.98 -9.83
N GLN A 206 21.52 -2.17 -9.12
CA GLN A 206 22.93 -2.46 -8.86
C GLN A 206 23.13 -3.78 -8.10
N HIS A 207 22.34 -4.03 -7.05
CA HIS A 207 22.38 -5.28 -6.28
C HIS A 207 22.09 -6.50 -7.17
N LEU A 208 21.04 -6.42 -7.98
CA LEU A 208 20.61 -7.51 -8.86
C LEU A 208 21.61 -7.77 -10.00
N GLU A 209 22.23 -6.73 -10.54
CA GLU A 209 23.29 -6.84 -11.56
C GLU A 209 24.55 -7.50 -11.00
N GLN A 210 25.03 -7.06 -9.84
CA GLN A 210 26.20 -7.65 -9.17
C GLN A 210 25.98 -9.15 -8.89
N LYS A 211 24.78 -9.51 -8.44
CA LYS A 211 24.42 -10.90 -8.17
C LYS A 211 24.37 -11.75 -9.45
N LYS A 212 23.89 -11.19 -10.57
CA LYS A 212 23.94 -11.88 -11.87
C LYS A 212 25.38 -12.14 -12.30
N ASN A 213 26.25 -11.15 -12.20
CA ASN A 213 27.66 -11.27 -12.57
C ASN A 213 28.40 -12.30 -11.71
N ASN A 214 28.11 -12.36 -10.40
CA ASN A 214 28.71 -13.33 -9.48
C ASN A 214 28.19 -14.78 -9.66
N LYS A 215 27.10 -14.99 -10.40
CA LYS A 215 26.59 -16.34 -10.74
C LYS A 215 27.16 -16.89 -12.05
N ILE A 216 27.78 -16.02 -12.87
CA ILE A 216 28.32 -16.37 -14.20
C ILE A 216 29.83 -16.69 -14.10
N ASN A 217 30.49 -16.25 -13.04
CA ASN A 217 31.86 -16.62 -12.67
C ASN A 217 31.87 -17.78 -11.67
#